data_AF-K1SUN1-F1
#
_entry.id   AF-K1SUN1-F1
#
_cell.length_a   1.000
_cell.length_b   1.000
_cell.length_c   1.000
_cell.angle_alpha   90.00
_cell.angle_beta   90.00
_cell.angle_gamma   90.00
#
_symmetry.space_group_name_H-M   'P 1'
#
loop_
_entity.id
_entity.type
_entity.pdbx_description
1 polymer ?
#
loop_
_entity_poly.entity_id
_entity_poly.type
_entity_poly.pdbx_seq_one_letter_code
_entity_poly.pdbx_strand_id
1 'polypeptide(L)'
;YNKEIIWATAATSWGGMTNDMFDRRCTPRSEQNGMGCIGVTQELVDDFYMKDGLPIQATSYLPQSTLYTTEGFDKYTETVKAGSKEVQVANNVSNRFLNREARFYNTVFFQNRRWHVTNNVTQFHKGSPNELSGTIYTHTGYMLYKRFNREVSMKSPGVQNKFRPSIIFRLADLY
;
A
#
# COMPACT_ATOMS: atom_id res chain seq x y z
N TYR A 1 -20.05 -9.04 -3.78
CA TYR A 1 -19.13 -9.32 -4.90
C TYR A 1 -19.49 -8.44 -6.08
N ASN A 2 -18.53 -8.06 -6.92
CA ASN A 2 -18.75 -7.18 -8.08
C ASN A 2 -18.64 -7.98 -9.39
N LYS A 3 -19.09 -7.38 -10.50
CA LYS A 3 -19.07 -7.99 -11.84
C LYS A 3 -17.65 -8.14 -12.44
N GLU A 4 -16.62 -7.66 -11.73
CA GLU A 4 -15.22 -7.76 -12.14
C GLU A 4 -14.65 -9.17 -11.91
N ILE A 5 -15.19 -9.93 -10.95
CA ILE A 5 -14.67 -11.25 -10.59
C ILE A 5 -15.33 -12.31 -11.48
N ILE A 6 -14.54 -12.98 -12.31
CA ILE A 6 -14.99 -14.07 -13.20
C ILE A 6 -14.85 -15.41 -12.49
N TRP A 7 -13.71 -15.66 -11.85
CA TRP A 7 -13.46 -16.89 -11.11
C TRP A 7 -12.62 -16.63 -9.86
N ALA A 8 -13.04 -17.18 -8.74
CA ALA A 8 -12.35 -17.07 -7.46
C ALA A 8 -12.57 -18.32 -6.60
N THR A 9 -11.69 -18.55 -5.62
CA THR A 9 -11.85 -19.59 -4.59
C THR A 9 -12.12 -18.98 -3.22
N ALA A 10 -12.88 -19.72 -2.40
CA ALA A 10 -13.11 -19.40 -1.00
C ALA A 10 -11.92 -19.79 -0.10
N ALA A 11 -10.99 -20.62 -0.59
CA ALA A 11 -9.75 -20.92 0.13
C ALA A 11 -8.84 -19.68 0.11
N THR A 12 -8.61 -19.09 1.29
CA THR A 12 -8.06 -17.74 1.41
C THR A 12 -7.30 -17.56 2.73
N SER A 13 -6.18 -16.84 2.70
CA SER A 13 -5.49 -16.31 3.88
C SER A 13 -5.68 -14.79 4.03
N TRP A 14 -6.67 -14.22 3.32
CA TRP A 14 -6.91 -12.77 3.18
C TRP A 14 -7.83 -12.22 4.28
N GLY A 15 -7.88 -12.89 5.44
CA GLY A 15 -9.01 -12.79 6.35
C GLY A 15 -8.76 -12.09 7.67
N GLY A 16 -7.54 -11.72 8.06
CA GLY A 16 -7.34 -11.17 9.40
C GLY A 16 -5.93 -10.82 9.82
N MET A 17 -5.82 -10.37 11.06
CA MET A 17 -4.62 -9.79 11.69
C MET A 17 -3.90 -10.73 12.67
N THR A 18 -4.19 -12.02 12.61
CA THR A 18 -3.60 -13.08 13.45
C THR A 18 -2.93 -14.15 12.59
N ASN A 19 -2.12 -15.03 13.20
CA ASN A 19 -1.39 -16.10 12.52
C ASN A 19 -0.57 -15.59 11.32
N ASP A 20 -0.42 -16.39 10.26
CA ASP A 20 0.32 -16.03 9.04
C ASP A 20 -0.56 -15.40 7.94
N MET A 21 -1.65 -14.74 8.34
CA MET A 21 -2.61 -14.15 7.41
C MET A 21 -2.04 -12.94 6.66
N PHE A 22 -2.56 -12.71 5.44
CA PHE A 22 -2.07 -11.68 4.53
C PHE A 22 -2.11 -10.26 5.13
N ASP A 23 -3.23 -9.87 5.75
CA ASP A 23 -3.38 -8.52 6.29
C ASP A 23 -2.34 -8.23 7.38
N ARG A 24 -2.05 -9.20 8.24
CA ARG A 24 -0.98 -9.10 9.25
C ARG A 24 0.39 -8.82 8.61
N ARG A 25 0.72 -9.53 7.53
CA ARG A 25 1.99 -9.42 6.80
C ARG A 25 2.14 -8.11 6.04
N CYS A 26 1.02 -7.51 5.62
CA CYS A 26 0.94 -6.22 4.93
C CYS A 26 0.64 -5.03 5.85
N THR A 27 0.55 -5.24 7.18
CA THR A 27 0.34 -4.17 8.16
C THR A 27 1.67 -3.76 8.79
N PRO A 28 1.98 -2.44 8.89
CA PRO A 28 3.25 -1.98 9.45
C PRO A 28 3.46 -2.51 10.86
N ARG A 29 4.70 -2.81 11.23
CA ARG A 29 5.05 -3.38 12.52
C ARG A 29 4.75 -2.44 13.70
N SER A 30 4.71 -1.13 13.45
CA SER A 30 4.26 -0.11 14.39
C SER A 30 2.78 -0.20 14.73
N GLU A 31 2.00 -0.92 13.94
CA GLU A 31 0.57 -1.12 14.13
C GLU A 31 0.29 -2.44 14.86
N GLN A 32 -0.84 -2.50 15.54
CA GLN A 32 -1.20 -3.65 16.36
C GLN A 32 -1.15 -4.97 15.56
N ASN A 33 -0.34 -5.92 16.02
CA ASN A 33 -0.06 -7.22 15.42
C ASN A 33 0.61 -7.21 14.03
N GLY A 34 0.98 -6.05 13.49
CA GLY A 34 1.61 -5.94 12.18
C GLY A 34 2.98 -6.63 12.10
N MET A 35 3.27 -7.17 10.93
CA MET A 35 4.56 -7.79 10.61
C MET A 35 5.34 -6.98 9.57
N GLY A 36 4.64 -6.35 8.62
CA GLY A 36 5.25 -5.48 7.61
C GLY A 36 6.29 -6.15 6.69
N CYS A 37 6.22 -7.47 6.51
CA CYS A 37 7.26 -8.25 5.82
C CYS A 37 7.01 -8.48 4.33
N ILE A 38 5.84 -8.10 3.80
CA ILE A 38 5.59 -8.15 2.35
C ILE A 38 5.99 -6.80 1.75
N GLY A 39 7.21 -6.75 1.22
CA GLY A 39 7.73 -5.60 0.49
C GLY A 39 7.43 -5.67 -1.01
N VAL A 40 7.24 -4.51 -1.63
CA VAL A 40 7.26 -4.36 -3.10
C VAL A 40 8.65 -3.90 -3.53
N THR A 41 9.11 -4.32 -4.70
CA THR A 41 10.46 -3.97 -5.18
C THR A 41 10.49 -2.58 -5.81
N GLN A 42 11.68 -2.01 -5.95
CA GLN A 42 11.86 -0.70 -6.57
C GLN A 42 11.41 -0.72 -8.04
N GLU A 43 11.63 -1.83 -8.75
CA GLU A 43 11.23 -2.02 -10.14
C GLU A 43 9.70 -1.91 -10.28
N LEU A 44 8.93 -2.60 -9.44
CA LEU A 44 7.47 -2.48 -9.44
C LEU A 44 7.00 -1.07 -9.05
N VAL A 45 7.71 -0.41 -8.13
CA VAL A 45 7.43 0.99 -7.75
C VAL A 45 7.63 1.93 -8.94
N ASP A 46 8.64 1.68 -9.76
CA ASP A 46 9.01 2.50 -10.91
C ASP A 46 8.11 2.23 -12.13
N ASP A 47 7.57 1.02 -12.27
CA ASP A 47 6.64 0.63 -13.34
C ASP A 47 5.29 1.38 -13.30
N PHE A 48 4.90 1.95 -12.15
CA PHE A 48 3.68 2.75 -12.09
C PHE A 48 3.83 4.07 -12.83
N TYR A 49 2.78 4.48 -13.54
CA TYR A 49 2.78 5.77 -14.23
C TYR A 49 2.61 6.96 -13.28
N MET A 50 2.87 8.15 -13.79
CA MET A 50 2.44 9.41 -13.20
C MET A 50 0.94 9.64 -13.46
N LYS A 51 0.33 10.61 -12.79
CA LYS A 51 -1.12 10.90 -12.87
C LYS A 51 -1.57 11.40 -14.25
N ASP A 52 -0.63 11.83 -15.07
CA ASP A 52 -0.81 12.20 -16.48
C ASP A 52 -0.73 10.98 -17.43
N GLY A 53 -0.49 9.78 -16.91
CA GLY A 53 -0.34 8.55 -17.69
C GLY A 53 1.04 8.37 -18.33
N LEU A 54 2.00 9.26 -18.06
CA LEU A 54 3.37 9.15 -18.57
C LEU A 54 4.28 8.42 -17.58
N PRO A 55 5.30 7.68 -18.06
CA PRO A 55 6.23 6.94 -17.20
C PRO A 55 7.20 7.87 -16.47
N ILE A 56 7.81 7.35 -15.40
CA ILE A 56 8.82 8.09 -14.62
C ILE A 56 10.17 8.19 -15.33
N GLN A 57 10.41 7.33 -16.33
CA GLN A 57 11.56 7.33 -17.22
C GLN A 57 11.06 7.21 -18.66
N ALA A 58 11.77 7.80 -19.61
CA ALA A 58 11.41 7.67 -21.01
C ALA A 58 11.47 6.19 -21.46
N THR A 59 10.48 5.79 -22.25
CA THR A 59 10.45 4.49 -22.93
C THR A 59 10.68 4.69 -24.43
N SER A 60 10.69 3.61 -25.21
CA SER A 60 10.80 3.71 -26.66
C SER A 60 9.58 4.36 -27.35
N TYR A 61 8.45 4.50 -26.64
CA TYR A 61 7.18 4.99 -27.22
C TYR A 61 6.49 6.08 -26.39
N LEU A 62 6.97 6.40 -25.19
CA LEU A 62 6.45 7.48 -24.34
C LEU A 62 7.58 8.30 -23.73
N PRO A 63 7.48 9.65 -23.72
CA PRO A 63 8.43 10.49 -23.01
C PRO A 63 8.27 10.34 -21.49
N GLN A 64 9.32 10.73 -20.74
CA GLN A 64 9.22 10.86 -19.28
C GLN A 64 8.20 11.95 -18.91
N SER A 65 7.39 11.71 -17.87
CA SER A 65 6.52 12.72 -17.28
C SER A 65 7.34 13.87 -16.69
N THR A 66 6.93 15.11 -17.00
CA THR A 66 7.49 16.31 -16.37
C THR A 66 7.09 16.46 -14.90
N LEU A 67 6.11 15.67 -14.43
CA LEU A 67 5.66 15.68 -13.04
C LEU A 67 6.56 14.83 -12.12
N TYR A 68 7.44 14.00 -12.68
CA TYR A 68 8.31 13.12 -11.91
C TYR A 68 9.59 13.84 -11.49
N THR A 69 9.86 13.84 -10.18
CA THR A 69 11.13 14.28 -9.62
C THR A 69 11.44 13.50 -8.36
N THR A 70 12.72 13.21 -8.15
CA THR A 70 13.23 12.63 -6.88
C THR A 70 13.70 13.70 -5.91
N GLU A 71 13.82 14.95 -6.35
CA GLU A 71 14.35 16.04 -5.54
C GLU A 71 13.27 16.60 -4.61
N GLY A 72 13.66 16.81 -3.36
CA GLY A 72 12.80 17.44 -2.36
C GLY A 72 11.74 16.54 -1.76
N PHE A 73 10.97 17.17 -0.88
CA PHE A 73 9.91 16.57 -0.10
C PHE A 73 8.73 17.52 -0.08
N ASP A 74 7.53 16.97 -0.05
CA ASP A 74 6.30 17.74 0.01
C ASP A 74 5.24 16.97 0.82
N LYS A 75 4.03 17.50 0.83
CA LYS A 75 2.86 16.95 1.49
C LYS A 75 2.14 15.96 0.58
N TYR A 76 1.84 14.78 1.12
CA TYR A 76 0.89 13.84 0.55
C TYR A 76 -0.44 13.92 1.29
N THR A 77 -1.54 14.01 0.54
CA THR A 77 -2.89 14.07 1.09
C THR A 77 -3.73 12.94 0.49
N GLU A 78 -4.41 12.18 1.34
CA GLU A 78 -5.36 11.17 0.89
C GLU A 78 -6.64 11.18 1.72
N THR A 79 -7.77 10.85 1.08
CA THR A 79 -9.01 10.57 1.79
C THR A 79 -9.09 9.08 2.07
N VAL A 80 -9.04 8.73 3.35
CA VAL A 80 -9.20 7.36 3.79
C VAL A 80 -10.70 7.04 3.89
N LYS A 81 -11.08 5.79 3.59
CA LYS A 81 -12.47 5.31 3.68
C LYS A 81 -12.70 4.37 4.88
N ALA A 82 -11.67 4.07 5.66
CA ALA A 82 -11.73 3.17 6.79
C ALA A 82 -12.50 3.80 7.97
N GLY A 83 -13.82 3.58 8.03
CA GLY A 83 -14.64 3.99 9.17
C GLY A 83 -14.98 5.49 9.27
N SER A 84 -14.24 6.38 8.62
CA SER A 84 -14.56 7.80 8.45
C SER A 84 -14.00 8.31 7.12
N LYS A 85 -14.64 9.34 6.51
CA LYS A 85 -14.13 10.04 5.32
C LYS A 85 -13.06 11.07 5.72
N GLU A 86 -12.08 10.63 6.48
CA GLU A 86 -11.05 11.51 7.02
C GLU A 86 -9.97 11.80 5.98
N VAL A 87 -9.57 13.08 5.93
CA VAL A 87 -8.44 13.54 5.13
C VAL A 87 -7.18 13.38 5.97
N GLN A 88 -6.29 12.50 5.53
CA GLN A 88 -4.98 12.31 6.13
C GLN A 88 -3.94 13.13 5.40
N VAL A 89 -3.10 13.81 6.18
CA VAL A 89 -2.03 14.68 5.69
C VAL A 89 -0.69 14.16 6.19
N ALA A 90 0.10 13.60 5.28
CA ALA A 90 1.47 13.18 5.52
C ALA A 90 2.42 14.28 5.05
N ASN A 91 3.31 14.73 5.93
CA ASN A 91 4.33 15.73 5.59
C ASN A 91 5.67 15.05 5.33
N ASN A 92 6.57 15.77 4.67
CA ASN A 92 7.94 15.33 4.41
C ASN A 92 7.99 14.02 3.61
N VAL A 93 7.09 13.85 2.65
CA VAL A 93 7.02 12.71 1.74
C VAL A 93 7.90 13.01 0.54
N SER A 94 8.79 12.09 0.17
CA SER A 94 9.66 12.29 -0.99
C SER A 94 8.84 12.44 -2.27
N ASN A 95 9.22 13.39 -3.12
CA ASN A 95 8.49 13.73 -4.33
C ASN A 95 8.34 12.57 -5.32
N ARG A 96 9.19 11.53 -5.24
CA ARG A 96 9.06 10.30 -6.04
C ARG A 96 7.76 9.53 -5.83
N PHE A 97 7.09 9.74 -4.69
CA PHE A 97 5.81 9.09 -4.37
C PHE A 97 4.62 9.99 -4.70
N LEU A 98 4.85 11.23 -5.13
CA LEU A 98 3.81 12.19 -5.43
C LEU A 98 3.45 12.17 -6.90
N ASN A 99 2.27 12.69 -7.22
CA ASN A 99 1.74 12.77 -8.58
C ASN A 99 1.72 11.42 -9.33
N ARG A 100 1.76 10.29 -8.63
CA ARG A 100 1.61 8.96 -9.23
C ARG A 100 0.16 8.67 -9.60
N GLU A 101 -0.06 7.67 -10.44
CA GLU A 101 -1.40 7.21 -10.79
C GLU A 101 -2.14 6.57 -9.58
N ALA A 102 -3.47 6.45 -9.65
CA ALA A 102 -4.27 5.92 -8.54
C ALA A 102 -3.90 4.47 -8.15
N ARG A 103 -3.46 3.64 -9.11
CA ARG A 103 -3.05 2.25 -8.88
C ARG A 103 -1.79 2.15 -8.02
N PHE A 104 -0.88 3.13 -8.11
CA PHE A 104 0.29 3.24 -7.26
C PHE A 104 -0.11 3.36 -5.78
N TYR A 105 -0.94 4.35 -5.43
CA TYR A 105 -1.35 4.60 -4.05
C TYR A 105 -2.20 3.47 -3.44
N ASN A 106 -2.83 2.65 -4.29
CA ASN A 106 -3.57 1.47 -3.85
C ASN A 106 -2.70 0.21 -3.75
N THR A 107 -1.46 0.24 -4.27
CA THR A 107 -0.56 -0.92 -4.31
C THR A 107 0.66 -0.77 -3.44
N VAL A 108 1.24 0.43 -3.39
CA VAL A 108 2.49 0.74 -2.71
C VAL A 108 2.19 1.55 -1.46
N PHE A 109 2.65 1.07 -0.32
CA PHE A 109 2.72 1.84 0.92
C PHE A 109 4.18 2.25 1.14
N PHE A 110 4.43 3.53 1.39
CA PHE A 110 5.76 4.14 1.30
C PHE A 110 6.10 4.99 2.52
N GLN A 111 7.38 5.38 2.61
CA GLN A 111 7.96 6.16 3.69
C GLN A 111 7.16 7.45 3.99
N ASN A 112 6.94 7.72 5.28
CA ASN A 112 6.22 8.87 5.82
C ASN A 112 4.73 8.95 5.46
N ARG A 113 4.16 7.96 4.74
CA ARG A 113 2.70 7.83 4.59
C ARG A 113 2.06 7.52 5.93
N ARG A 114 0.83 8.00 6.13
CA ARG A 114 0.05 7.70 7.34
C ARG A 114 -0.70 6.39 7.21
N TRP A 115 -0.69 5.58 8.27
CA TRP A 115 -1.49 4.38 8.32
C TRP A 115 -2.97 4.74 8.40
N HIS A 116 -3.77 4.16 7.52
CA HIS A 116 -5.15 4.57 7.33
C HIS A 116 -6.06 4.32 8.55
N VAL A 117 -5.72 3.39 9.45
CA VAL A 117 -6.54 3.10 10.65
C VAL A 117 -6.19 4.01 11.83
N THR A 118 -4.90 4.20 12.11
CA THR A 118 -4.42 4.90 13.31
C THR A 118 -3.97 6.31 13.04
N ASN A 119 -3.84 6.68 11.77
CA ASN A 119 -3.27 7.94 11.31
C ASN A 119 -1.79 8.12 11.73
N ASN A 120 -1.12 7.08 12.21
CA ASN A 120 0.29 7.12 12.58
C ASN A 120 1.17 7.31 11.35
N VAL A 121 2.27 8.06 11.47
CA VAL A 121 3.27 8.15 10.41
C VAL A 121 4.08 6.86 10.38
N THR A 122 4.14 6.20 9.23
CA THR A 122 4.91 4.97 9.06
C THR A 122 6.27 5.29 8.44
N GLN A 123 7.32 4.80 9.07
CA GLN A 123 8.71 5.06 8.68
C GLN A 123 9.50 3.76 8.69
N PHE A 124 10.39 3.56 7.72
CA PHE A 124 11.16 2.34 7.48
C PHE A 124 12.68 2.52 7.63
N HIS A 125 13.16 3.74 7.87
CA HIS A 125 14.59 3.99 8.09
C HIS A 125 15.05 3.44 9.44
N LYS A 126 16.37 3.25 9.59
CA LYS A 126 16.99 2.91 10.87
C LYS A 126 16.61 3.93 11.96
N GLY A 127 16.30 3.46 13.15
CA GLY A 127 15.75 4.18 14.30
C GLY A 127 14.23 4.29 14.33
N SER A 128 13.50 3.82 13.31
CA SER A 128 12.04 3.91 13.28
C SER A 128 11.35 2.70 13.91
N PRO A 129 10.07 2.81 14.32
CA PRO A 129 9.31 1.65 14.83
C PRO A 129 9.09 0.50 13.82
N ASN A 130 9.34 0.73 12.54
CA ASN A 130 9.29 -0.32 11.50
C ASN A 130 10.68 -0.65 10.95
N GLU A 131 11.74 -0.27 11.67
CA GLU A 131 13.11 -0.64 11.32
C GLU A 131 13.37 -2.15 11.55
N LEU A 132 14.63 -2.55 11.33
CA LEU A 132 15.27 -3.85 11.53
C LEU A 132 15.06 -4.48 12.94
N SER A 133 13.82 -4.73 13.34
CA SER A 133 13.47 -5.39 14.60
C SER A 133 13.43 -6.91 14.41
N GLY A 134 14.62 -7.52 14.36
CA GLY A 134 14.78 -8.98 14.27
C GLY A 134 14.57 -9.53 12.85
N THR A 135 13.72 -10.54 12.68
CA THR A 135 13.55 -11.30 11.42
C THR A 135 12.39 -10.85 10.54
N ILE A 136 11.54 -9.91 10.98
CA ILE A 136 10.25 -9.61 10.32
C ILE A 136 10.07 -8.10 10.16
N TYR A 137 10.45 -7.59 8.98
CA TYR A 137 10.35 -6.19 8.57
C TYR A 137 10.36 -6.10 7.03
N THR A 138 10.16 -4.90 6.46
CA THR A 138 10.27 -4.71 5.00
C THR A 138 11.72 -4.54 4.57
N HIS A 139 12.18 -5.34 3.63
CA HIS A 139 13.54 -5.26 3.09
C HIS A 139 13.72 -4.16 2.04
N THR A 140 12.64 -3.60 1.50
CA THR A 140 12.70 -2.68 0.35
C THR A 140 12.37 -1.24 0.72
N GLY A 141 11.96 -0.97 1.97
CA GLY A 141 11.44 0.35 2.38
C GLY A 141 10.03 0.65 1.85
N TYR A 142 9.38 -0.36 1.26
CA TYR A 142 8.01 -0.30 0.76
C TYR A 142 7.21 -1.47 1.32
N MET A 143 5.89 -1.33 1.39
CA MET A 143 5.00 -2.45 1.73
C MET A 143 3.91 -2.62 0.70
N LEU A 144 3.45 -3.86 0.52
CA LEU A 144 2.29 -4.15 -0.30
C LEU A 144 1.02 -3.62 0.40
N TYR A 145 0.29 -2.78 -0.31
CA TYR A 145 -1.00 -2.24 0.10
C TYR A 145 -2.16 -2.80 -0.72
N LYS A 146 -1.85 -3.39 -1.88
CA LYS A 146 -2.84 -3.97 -2.77
C LYS A 146 -3.60 -5.07 -2.07
N ARG A 147 -4.92 -5.05 -2.22
CA ARG A 147 -5.83 -5.99 -1.57
C ARG A 147 -5.64 -6.05 -0.06
N PHE A 148 -5.16 -5.01 0.62
CA PHE A 148 -5.34 -4.89 2.07
C PHE A 148 -6.77 -4.44 2.38
N ASN A 149 -7.41 -4.98 3.43
CA ASN A 149 -8.74 -4.51 3.82
C ASN A 149 -8.62 -3.34 4.76
N ARG A 150 -9.07 -2.16 4.32
CA ARG A 150 -8.88 -0.92 5.09
C ARG A 150 -9.67 -0.86 6.41
N GLU A 151 -10.64 -1.74 6.63
CA GLU A 151 -11.39 -1.82 7.88
C GLU A 151 -10.78 -2.83 8.86
N VAL A 152 -10.02 -3.79 8.35
CA VAL A 152 -9.49 -4.89 9.15
C VAL A 152 -8.35 -4.37 10.03
N SER A 153 -8.58 -4.38 11.33
CA SER A 153 -7.62 -4.01 12.35
C SER A 153 -7.98 -4.69 13.66
N MET A 154 -7.00 -4.97 14.53
CA MET A 154 -7.30 -5.50 15.86
C MET A 154 -7.61 -4.42 16.91
N LYS A 155 -7.72 -3.16 16.47
CA LYS A 155 -8.08 -2.05 17.36
C LYS A 155 -9.55 -2.18 17.76
N SER A 156 -9.90 -1.87 19.00
CA SER A 156 -11.30 -1.78 19.43
C SER A 156 -11.78 -0.32 19.43
N PRO A 157 -12.98 0.00 18.90
CA PRO A 157 -13.84 -0.87 18.09
C PRO A 157 -13.25 -1.04 16.67
N GLY A 158 -13.16 -2.26 16.17
CA GLY A 158 -12.58 -2.53 14.85
C GLY A 158 -12.80 -3.96 14.37
N VAL A 159 -12.65 -4.16 13.06
CA VAL A 159 -12.98 -5.41 12.38
C VAL A 159 -11.78 -6.35 12.45
N GLN A 160 -11.87 -7.42 13.23
CA GLN A 160 -10.74 -8.35 13.39
C GLN A 160 -10.49 -9.22 12.16
N ASN A 161 -11.57 -9.56 11.44
CA ASN A 161 -11.51 -10.38 10.24
C ASN A 161 -12.60 -9.97 9.23
N LYS A 162 -12.33 -10.19 7.95
CA LYS A 162 -13.32 -9.99 6.88
C LYS A 162 -13.02 -10.92 5.72
N PHE A 163 -13.97 -11.79 5.39
CA PHE A 163 -13.81 -12.73 4.29
C PHE A 163 -13.59 -12.01 2.96
N ARG A 164 -12.59 -12.45 2.22
CA ARG A 164 -12.30 -12.00 0.86
C ARG A 164 -11.79 -13.19 0.04
N PRO A 165 -12.35 -13.43 -1.16
CA PRO A 165 -11.99 -14.58 -1.96
C PRO A 165 -10.66 -14.33 -2.66
N SER A 166 -9.96 -15.43 -2.94
CA SER A 166 -8.77 -15.39 -3.80
C SER A 166 -9.23 -15.37 -5.25
N ILE A 167 -9.23 -14.18 -5.87
CA ILE A 167 -9.58 -14.00 -7.28
C ILE A 167 -8.50 -14.65 -8.16
N ILE A 168 -8.92 -15.57 -9.03
CA ILE A 168 -8.09 -16.29 -10.00
C ILE A 168 -8.16 -15.59 -11.36
N PHE A 169 -9.38 -15.28 -11.82
CA PHE A 169 -9.60 -14.51 -13.05
C PHE A 169 -10.52 -13.31 -12.78
N ARG A 170 -10.15 -12.17 -13.33
CA ARG A 170 -10.98 -10.96 -13.35
C ARG A 170 -11.09 -10.40 -14.77
N LEU A 171 -12.11 -9.60 -14.99
CA LEU A 171 -12.45 -9.06 -16.29
C LEU A 171 -11.30 -8.22 -16.89
N ALA A 172 -10.60 -7.40 -16.08
CA ALA A 172 -9.45 -6.64 -16.55
C ALA A 172 -8.14 -7.46 -16.70
N ASP A 173 -8.23 -8.80 -16.74
CA ASP A 173 -7.16 -9.65 -17.32
C ASP A 173 -7.46 -9.99 -18.80
N LEU A 174 -8.66 -9.66 -19.31
CA LEU A 174 -9.11 -9.96 -20.69
C LEU A 174 -9.17 -8.73 -21.60
N TYR A 175 -8.89 -7.53 -21.06
CA TYR A 175 -8.83 -6.25 -21.76
C TYR A 175 -7.42 -5.67 -21.67
#